data_AF-A0A349KKS0-F1
#
_entry.id   AF-A0A349KKS0-F1
#
_cell.length_a   1.000
_cell.length_b   1.000
_cell.length_c   1.000
_cell.angle_alpha   90.00
_cell.angle_beta   90.00
_cell.angle_gamma   90.00
#
_symmetry.space_group_name_H-M   'P 1'
#
loop_
_entity.id
_entity.type
_entity.pdbx_description
1 polymer ?
#
loop_
_entity_poly.entity_id
_entity_poly.type
_entity_poly.pdbx_seq_one_letter_code
_entity_poly.pdbx_strand_id
1 'polypeptide(L)'
;MEQRDTYTDSPLAAPVSARTRIRSIDTLRGVALFGILLLNIIAFAFPLAAYSDPQVDGSTEGINLATFMVIDIFFEGSMRVIFSMLFGAGLLIFVAKPATDPALIKRLFYRRTWILIGFGLFNAYILVWVGDILYAYGVAGLILYFFRNLSARKLVACSLL
;
A
#
# COMPACT_ATOMS: atom_id res chain seq x y z
N MET A 1 -16.93 -53.66 16.43
CA MET A 1 -17.71 -52.46 16.03
C MET A 1 -17.32 -51.34 16.97
N GLU A 2 -17.30 -50.12 16.44
CA GLU A 2 -16.95 -48.85 17.11
C GLU A 2 -15.48 -48.43 17.07
N GLN A 3 -15.03 -48.11 15.85
CA GLN A 3 -14.08 -47.02 15.62
C GLN A 3 -14.70 -45.72 16.17
N ARG A 4 -14.04 -45.06 17.13
CA ARG A 4 -14.32 -43.66 17.47
C ARG A 4 -13.13 -42.83 17.02
N ASP A 5 -13.41 -42.09 15.96
CA ASP A 5 -12.60 -41.09 15.29
C ASP A 5 -11.74 -40.26 16.25
N THR A 6 -10.43 -40.51 16.21
CA THR A 6 -9.44 -39.54 16.66
C THR A 6 -9.49 -38.37 15.68
N TYR A 7 -10.35 -37.39 15.94
CA TYR A 7 -10.26 -36.08 15.29
C TYR A 7 -8.89 -35.51 15.63
N THR A 8 -7.94 -35.66 14.71
CA THR A 8 -6.77 -34.79 14.66
C THR A 8 -7.29 -33.38 14.46
N ASP A 9 -7.40 -32.62 15.56
CA ASP A 9 -7.51 -31.17 15.53
C ASP A 9 -6.30 -30.64 14.77
N SER A 10 -6.47 -30.50 13.46
CA SER A 10 -5.54 -29.77 12.61
C SER A 10 -5.56 -28.34 13.14
N PRO A 11 -4.43 -27.75 13.58
CA PRO A 11 -4.44 -26.43 14.16
C PRO A 11 -4.90 -25.44 13.09
N LEU A 12 -6.16 -25.04 13.21
CA LEU A 12 -6.81 -24.01 12.40
C LEU A 12 -5.95 -22.76 12.48
N ALA A 13 -5.22 -22.49 11.39
CA ALA A 13 -4.61 -21.21 11.07
C ALA A 13 -4.07 -20.46 12.31
N ALA A 14 -3.08 -21.04 13.00
CA ALA A 14 -2.39 -20.31 14.06
C ALA A 14 -1.92 -18.94 13.51
N PRO A 15 -2.17 -17.83 14.23
CA PRO A 15 -1.71 -16.52 13.80
C PRO A 15 -0.21 -16.62 13.57
N VAL A 16 0.28 -16.08 12.44
CA VAL A 16 1.71 -16.03 12.14
C VAL A 16 2.41 -15.47 13.38
N SER A 17 3.21 -16.30 14.05
CA SER A 17 3.84 -15.90 15.32
C SER A 17 4.57 -14.58 15.10
N ALA A 18 4.43 -13.64 16.03
CA ALA A 18 5.03 -12.31 15.97
C ALA A 18 6.55 -12.34 15.69
N ARG A 19 7.19 -13.49 15.88
CA ARG A 19 8.61 -13.77 15.69
C ARG A 19 9.09 -13.73 14.22
N THR A 20 8.21 -13.86 13.23
CA THR A 20 8.58 -13.78 11.79
C THR A 20 8.12 -12.47 11.13
N ARG A 21 7.75 -11.46 11.92
CA ARG A 21 7.37 -10.14 11.41
C ARG A 21 8.61 -9.25 11.37
N ILE A 22 8.91 -8.67 10.21
CA ILE A 22 10.01 -7.73 10.06
C ILE A 22 9.58 -6.42 10.72
N ARG A 23 9.93 -6.21 11.99
CA ARG A 23 9.48 -5.04 12.75
C ARG A 23 9.79 -3.72 12.03
N SER A 24 10.93 -3.64 11.36
CA SER A 24 11.34 -2.47 10.58
C SER A 24 10.37 -2.14 9.43
N ILE A 25 9.77 -3.13 8.75
CA ILE A 25 8.82 -2.87 7.65
C ILE A 25 7.52 -2.28 8.18
N ASP A 26 7.06 -2.76 9.35
CA ASP A 26 5.83 -2.30 9.96
C ASP A 26 6.00 -0.88 10.53
N THR A 27 7.15 -0.58 11.14
CA THR A 27 7.48 0.78 11.60
C THR A 27 7.59 1.78 10.44
N LEU A 28 8.30 1.41 9.37
CA LEU A 28 8.44 2.28 8.19
C LEU A 28 7.09 2.55 7.50
N ARG A 29 6.16 1.59 7.49
CA ARG A 29 4.80 1.83 7.01
C ARG A 29 4.06 2.86 7.84
N GLY A 30 4.18 2.77 9.17
CA GLY A 30 3.58 3.74 10.08
C GLY A 30 4.11 5.16 9.86
N VAL A 31 5.43 5.30 9.70
CA VAL A 31 6.07 6.59 9.41
C VAL A 31 5.61 7.15 8.06
N ALA A 32 5.59 6.32 7.01
CA ALA A 32 5.14 6.75 5.69
C ALA A 32 3.65 7.15 5.70
N LEU A 33 2.81 6.41 6.44
CA LEU A 33 1.40 6.74 6.60
C LEU A 33 1.20 8.05 7.36
N PHE A 34 2.02 8.34 8.37
CA PHE A 34 1.98 9.62 9.08
C PHE A 34 2.36 10.79 8.17
N GLY A 35 3.38 10.61 7.31
CA GLY A 35 3.73 11.60 6.30
C GLY A 35 2.61 11.84 5.28
N ILE A 36 1.94 10.78 4.83
CA ILE A 36 0.77 10.90 3.94
C ILE A 36 -0.41 11.59 4.66
N LEU A 37 -0.61 11.33 5.95
CA LEU A 37 -1.63 12.01 6.74
C LEU A 37 -1.38 13.52 6.81
N LEU A 38 -0.13 13.93 7.06
CA LEU A 38 0.26 15.34 7.09
C LEU A 38 -0.10 16.05 5.78
N LEU A 39 0.20 15.42 4.65
CA LEU A 39 -0.21 15.92 3.33
C LEU A 39 -1.74 16.03 3.25
N ASN A 40 -2.49 15.00 3.62
CA ASN A 40 -3.95 15.07 3.57
C ASN A 40 -4.51 16.24 4.40
N ILE A 41 -3.93 16.56 5.56
CA ILE A 41 -4.34 17.74 6.35
C ILE A 41 -4.19 19.04 5.54
N ILE A 42 -3.07 19.21 4.84
CA ILE A 42 -2.83 20.39 3.98
C ILE A 42 -3.84 20.42 2.82
N ALA A 43 -4.15 19.27 2.24
CA ALA A 43 -5.14 19.15 1.16
C ALA A 43 -6.58 19.45 1.60
N PHE A 44 -6.90 19.27 2.88
CA PHE A 44 -8.18 19.68 3.45
C PHE A 44 -8.19 21.14 3.91
N ALA A 45 -7.03 21.67 4.32
CA ALA A 45 -6.91 23.05 4.78
C ALA A 45 -6.90 24.06 3.61
N PHE A 46 -6.33 23.69 2.47
CA PHE A 46 -6.14 24.58 1.32
C PHE A 46 -6.68 23.97 0.01
N PRO A 47 -6.98 24.81 -1.01
CA PRO A 47 -7.30 24.31 -2.35
C PRO A 47 -6.20 23.39 -2.88
N LEU A 48 -6.54 22.33 -3.61
CA LEU A 48 -5.56 21.39 -4.20
C LEU A 48 -4.48 22.09 -5.04
N ALA A 49 -4.76 23.25 -5.63
CA ALA A 49 -3.78 24.05 -6.37
C ALA A 49 -2.64 24.60 -5.49
N ALA A 50 -2.87 24.79 -4.19
CA ALA A 50 -1.86 25.23 -3.23
C ALA A 50 -0.80 24.17 -2.92
N TYR A 51 -0.95 22.93 -3.41
CA TYR A 51 0.13 21.93 -3.36
C TYR A 51 1.29 22.29 -4.27
N SER A 52 0.96 22.69 -5.49
CA SER A 52 1.94 22.94 -6.54
C SER A 52 2.34 24.41 -6.66
N ASP A 53 1.47 25.30 -6.17
CA ASP A 53 1.65 26.74 -6.33
C ASP A 53 1.51 27.47 -4.98
N PRO A 54 2.63 27.93 -4.39
CA PRO A 54 2.61 28.69 -3.15
C PRO A 54 1.97 30.09 -3.29
N GLN A 55 1.70 30.56 -4.52
CA GLN A 55 0.98 31.81 -4.76
C GLN A 55 -0.51 31.71 -4.43
N VAL A 56 -1.08 30.49 -4.44
CA VAL A 56 -2.51 30.26 -4.21
C VAL A 56 -2.91 30.50 -2.75
N ASP A 57 -2.01 30.27 -1.81
CA ASP A 57 -2.22 30.50 -0.38
C ASP A 57 -1.47 31.73 0.17
N GLY A 58 -0.84 32.52 -0.72
CA GLY A 58 -0.07 33.70 -0.30
C GLY A 58 1.15 33.37 0.59
N SER A 59 1.58 32.11 0.60
CA SER A 59 2.75 31.59 1.31
C SER A 59 4.07 31.94 0.59
N THR A 60 4.11 33.09 -0.08
CA THR A 60 5.18 33.52 -0.99
C THR A 60 6.40 34.11 -0.27
N GLU A 61 6.33 34.38 1.05
CA GLU A 61 7.42 35.03 1.78
C GLU A 61 7.73 34.40 3.15
N GLY A 62 9.00 34.44 3.53
CA GLY A 62 9.49 34.12 4.87
C GLY A 62 9.39 32.64 5.27
N ILE A 63 8.97 32.41 6.52
CA ILE A 63 8.87 31.08 7.16
C ILE A 63 7.83 30.19 6.46
N ASN A 64 6.79 30.79 5.87
CA ASN A 64 5.74 30.07 5.16
C ASN A 64 6.28 29.42 3.88
N LEU A 65 7.10 30.14 3.11
CA LEU A 65 7.75 29.59 1.91
C LEU A 65 8.75 28.47 2.26
N ALA A 66 9.53 28.66 3.33
CA ALA A 66 10.46 27.63 3.79
C ALA A 66 9.71 26.36 4.23
N THR A 67 8.58 26.51 4.91
CA THR A 67 7.72 25.39 5.34
C THR A 67 7.13 24.67 4.13
N PHE A 68 6.62 25.41 3.15
CA PHE A 68 6.14 24.87 1.88
C PHE A 68 7.21 24.03 1.18
N MET A 69 8.42 24.58 0.99
CA MET A 69 9.53 23.86 0.34
C MET A 69 9.95 22.59 1.10
N VAL A 70 9.97 22.62 2.43
CA VAL A 70 10.30 21.43 3.23
C VAL A 70 9.24 20.35 3.05
N ILE A 71 7.96 20.73 3.05
CA ILE A 71 6.85 19.78 2.85
C ILE A 71 6.90 19.20 1.43
N ASP A 72 7.04 20.04 0.41
CA ASP A 72 7.12 19.65 -0.99
C ASP A 72 8.32 18.72 -1.26
N ILE A 73 9.51 19.03 -0.74
CA ILE A 73 10.71 18.22 -1.03
C ILE A 73 10.73 16.91 -0.22
N PHE A 74 10.41 16.96 1.07
CA PHE A 74 10.64 15.83 1.99
C PHE A 74 9.42 14.96 2.24
N PHE A 75 8.21 15.52 2.17
CA PHE A 75 6.99 14.79 2.46
C PHE A 75 6.25 14.46 1.18
N GLU A 76 6.11 15.45 0.30
CA GLU A 76 5.54 15.25 -1.00
C GLU A 76 6.44 14.35 -1.85
N GLY A 77 5.83 13.35 -2.50
CA GLY A 77 6.54 12.33 -3.26
C GLY A 77 7.27 11.30 -2.40
N SER A 78 8.18 11.71 -1.52
CA SER A 78 9.04 10.82 -0.73
C SER A 78 8.26 9.83 0.14
N MET A 79 7.25 10.29 0.88
CA MET A 79 6.44 9.40 1.74
C MET A 79 5.60 8.43 0.91
N ARG A 80 5.09 8.88 -0.25
CA ARG A 80 4.37 8.04 -1.21
C ARG A 80 5.29 6.99 -1.84
N VAL A 81 6.53 7.33 -2.16
CA VAL A 81 7.54 6.41 -2.70
C VAL A 81 7.90 5.33 -1.68
N ILE A 82 8.19 5.72 -0.43
CA ILE A 82 8.49 4.75 0.64
C ILE A 82 7.31 3.81 0.85
N PHE A 83 6.10 4.36 0.94
CA PHE A 83 4.89 3.55 1.10
C PHE A 83 4.70 2.57 -0.08
N SER A 84 4.89 3.03 -1.32
CA SER A 84 4.82 2.21 -2.53
C SER A 84 5.80 1.04 -2.50
N MET A 85 7.06 1.30 -2.14
CA MET A 85 8.10 0.29 -2.07
C MET A 85 7.80 -0.75 -0.98
N LEU A 86 7.33 -0.30 0.18
CA LEU A 86 6.94 -1.17 1.30
C LEU A 86 5.67 -1.98 1.03
N PHE A 87 4.75 -1.43 0.25
CA PHE A 87 3.56 -2.12 -0.22
C PHE A 87 3.95 -3.27 -1.15
N GLY A 88 4.78 -3.00 -2.16
CA GLY A 88 5.32 -4.01 -3.08
C GLY A 88 6.12 -5.11 -2.37
N ALA A 89 7.07 -4.72 -1.51
CA ALA A 89 7.85 -5.67 -0.71
C ALA A 89 6.94 -6.51 0.21
N GLY A 90 5.92 -5.90 0.81
CA GLY A 90 4.92 -6.57 1.62
C GLY A 90 4.15 -7.65 0.87
N LEU A 91 3.76 -7.35 -0.37
CA LEU A 91 3.07 -8.27 -1.26
C LEU A 91 3.97 -9.45 -1.63
N LEU A 92 5.24 -9.21 -1.97
CA LEU A 92 6.19 -10.27 -2.26
C LEU A 92 6.43 -11.18 -1.06
N ILE A 93 6.65 -10.62 0.14
CA ILE A 93 6.78 -11.41 1.38
C ILE A 93 5.51 -12.21 1.66
N PHE A 94 4.34 -11.65 1.35
CA PHE A 94 3.06 -12.34 1.53
C PHE A 94 2.90 -13.54 0.58
N VAL A 95 3.33 -13.39 -0.67
CA VAL A 95 3.26 -14.45 -1.71
C VAL A 95 4.35 -15.50 -1.54
N ALA A 96 5.54 -15.12 -1.07
CA ALA A 96 6.71 -15.99 -0.94
C ALA A 96 6.70 -16.89 0.30
N LYS A 97 5.59 -17.01 1.03
CA LYS A 97 5.50 -17.82 2.26
C LYS A 97 5.65 -19.32 1.94
N PRO A 98 6.75 -20.00 2.33
CA PRO A 98 7.07 -21.36 1.84
C PRO A 98 6.20 -22.50 2.38
N ALA A 99 5.24 -22.23 3.28
CA ALA A 99 4.53 -23.26 4.05
C ALA A 99 3.01 -23.12 4.00
N THR A 100 2.46 -22.42 3.01
CA THR A 100 1.01 -22.19 2.89
C THR A 100 0.50 -22.63 1.53
N ASP A 101 -0.66 -23.28 1.51
CA ASP A 101 -1.32 -23.74 0.29
C ASP A 101 -1.41 -22.58 -0.74
N PRO A 102 -0.84 -22.75 -1.96
CA PRO A 102 -0.85 -21.72 -2.99
C PRO A 102 -2.27 -21.27 -3.38
N ALA A 103 -3.29 -22.14 -3.27
CA ALA A 103 -4.68 -21.78 -3.52
C ALA A 103 -5.22 -20.84 -2.42
N LEU A 104 -4.84 -21.07 -1.17
CA LEU A 104 -5.23 -20.25 -0.02
C LEU A 104 -4.54 -18.87 -0.07
N ILE A 105 -3.26 -18.81 -0.44
CA ILE A 105 -2.53 -17.54 -0.67
C ILE A 105 -3.21 -16.72 -1.76
N LYS A 106 -3.56 -17.35 -2.90
CA LYS A 106 -4.26 -16.69 -4.02
C LYS A 106 -5.60 -16.11 -3.55
N ARG A 107 -6.42 -16.90 -2.86
CA ARG A 107 -7.73 -16.44 -2.37
C ARG A 107 -7.61 -15.26 -1.41
N LEU A 108 -6.67 -15.35 -0.46
CA LEU A 108 -6.41 -14.27 0.49
C LEU A 108 -5.90 -13.00 -0.20
N PHE A 109 -5.02 -13.16 -1.19
CA PHE A 109 -4.50 -12.05 -1.98
C PHE A 109 -5.62 -11.31 -2.70
N TYR A 110 -6.42 -12.02 -3.51
CA TYR A 110 -7.53 -11.39 -4.24
C TYR A 110 -8.54 -10.75 -3.29
N ARG A 111 -8.91 -11.43 -2.19
CA ARG A 111 -9.85 -10.85 -1.21
C ARG A 111 -9.33 -9.53 -0.64
N ARG A 112 -8.04 -9.47 -0.27
CA ARG A 112 -7.42 -8.24 0.27
C ARG A 112 -7.36 -7.13 -0.78
N THR A 113 -6.94 -7.47 -1.99
CA THR A 113 -6.80 -6.49 -3.08
C THR A 113 -8.16 -5.95 -3.52
N TRP A 114 -9.19 -6.79 -3.63
CA TRP A 114 -10.56 -6.35 -3.93
C TRP A 114 -11.15 -5.47 -2.83
N ILE A 115 -10.90 -5.77 -1.55
CA ILE A 115 -11.30 -4.90 -0.45
C ILE A 115 -10.58 -3.55 -0.57
N LEU A 116 -9.29 -3.54 -0.89
CA LEU A 116 -8.51 -2.31 -1.04
C LEU A 116 -9.05 -1.44 -2.20
N ILE A 117 -9.34 -2.06 -3.35
CA ILE A 117 -9.95 -1.39 -4.50
C ILE A 117 -11.34 -0.88 -4.15
N GLY A 118 -12.17 -1.69 -3.48
CA GLY A 118 -13.51 -1.29 -3.06
C GLY A 118 -13.49 -0.09 -2.12
N PHE A 119 -12.58 -0.07 -1.14
CA PHE A 119 -12.38 1.09 -0.28
C PHE A 119 -11.84 2.30 -1.04
N GLY A 120 -10.90 2.11 -1.96
CA GLY A 120 -10.40 3.19 -2.80
C GLY A 120 -11.49 3.79 -3.71
N LEU A 121 -12.33 2.94 -4.28
CA LEU A 121 -13.47 3.38 -5.11
C LEU A 121 -14.51 4.12 -4.27
N PHE A 122 -14.80 3.64 -3.06
CA PHE A 122 -15.64 4.34 -2.10
C PHE A 122 -15.04 5.71 -1.76
N ASN A 123 -13.74 5.78 -1.48
CA ASN A 123 -13.08 7.04 -1.14
C ASN A 123 -13.03 8.03 -2.32
N ALA A 124 -12.72 7.55 -3.53
CA ALA A 124 -12.68 8.38 -4.72
C ALA A 124 -14.07 8.88 -5.14
N TYR A 125 -15.09 8.02 -5.12
CA TYR A 125 -16.43 8.36 -5.65
C TYR A 125 -17.38 8.92 -4.59
N ILE A 126 -17.36 8.43 -3.36
CA ILE A 126 -18.29 8.85 -2.31
C ILE A 126 -17.70 9.98 -1.46
N LEU A 127 -16.40 9.93 -1.16
CA LEU A 127 -15.71 11.01 -0.44
C LEU A 127 -15.14 12.08 -1.38
N VAL A 128 -15.27 11.89 -2.71
CA VAL A 128 -14.84 12.83 -3.78
C VAL A 128 -13.37 13.26 -3.60
N TRP A 129 -12.53 12.33 -3.12
CA TRP A 129 -11.13 12.61 -2.84
C TRP A 129 -10.26 12.32 -4.05
N VAL A 130 -9.63 13.36 -4.61
CA VAL A 130 -8.75 13.26 -5.79
C VAL A 130 -7.44 12.51 -5.49
N GLY A 131 -6.98 12.54 -4.23
CA GLY A 131 -5.73 11.92 -3.79
C GLY A 131 -5.85 10.47 -3.32
N ASP A 132 -6.78 9.68 -3.88
CA ASP A 132 -6.98 8.30 -3.40
C ASP A 132 -5.80 7.38 -3.73
N ILE A 133 -5.06 7.03 -2.69
CA ILE A 133 -3.92 6.11 -2.80
C ILE A 133 -4.35 4.63 -2.81
N LEU A 134 -5.49 4.29 -2.19
CA LEU A 134 -5.92 2.90 -2.00
C LEU A 134 -6.25 2.21 -3.32
N TYR A 135 -6.96 2.89 -4.20
CA TYR A 135 -7.32 2.41 -5.52
C TYR A 135 -6.06 2.16 -6.36
N ALA A 136 -5.14 3.13 -6.41
CA ALA A 136 -3.89 3.01 -7.14
C ALA A 136 -3.06 1.80 -6.67
N TYR A 137 -2.93 1.60 -5.36
CA TYR A 137 -2.22 0.44 -4.81
C TYR A 137 -2.96 -0.88 -5.01
N GLY A 138 -4.29 -0.87 -4.99
CA GLY A 138 -5.11 -2.04 -5.28
C GLY A 138 -4.91 -2.54 -6.72
N VAL A 139 -4.95 -1.61 -7.67
CA VAL A 139 -4.68 -1.89 -9.09
C VAL A 139 -3.22 -2.33 -9.28
N ALA A 140 -2.26 -1.63 -8.69
CA ALA A 140 -0.85 -2.01 -8.74
C ALA A 140 -0.61 -3.42 -8.16
N GLY A 141 -1.32 -3.77 -7.09
CA GLY A 141 -1.30 -5.11 -6.51
C GLY A 141 -1.82 -6.19 -7.47
N LEU A 142 -2.94 -5.94 -8.15
CA LEU A 142 -3.46 -6.85 -9.18
C LEU A 142 -2.45 -7.07 -10.31
N ILE A 143 -1.85 -5.99 -10.80
CA ILE A 143 -0.81 -6.03 -11.84
C ILE A 143 0.37 -6.86 -11.34
N LEU A 144 0.90 -6.56 -10.16
CA LEU A 144 2.06 -7.26 -9.60
C LEU A 144 1.81 -8.76 -9.43
N TYR A 145 0.59 -9.14 -9.06
CA TYR A 145 0.18 -10.54 -8.96
C TYR A 145 0.10 -11.22 -10.33
N PHE A 146 -0.35 -10.53 -11.37
CA PHE A 146 -0.35 -11.06 -12.74
C PHE A 146 1.09 -11.29 -13.25
N PHE A 147 1.99 -10.35 -12.98
CA PHE A 147 3.39 -10.44 -13.37
C PHE A 147 4.24 -11.41 -12.53
N ARG A 148 3.75 -11.90 -11.38
CA ARG A 148 4.51 -12.79 -10.49
C ARG A 148 4.99 -14.09 -11.14
N ASN A 149 4.26 -14.58 -12.16
CA ASN A 149 4.55 -15.83 -12.85
C ASN A 149 5.28 -15.61 -14.21
N LEU A 150 5.52 -14.36 -14.61
CA LEU A 150 6.23 -14.08 -15.86
C LEU A 150 7.74 -14.13 -15.63
N SER A 151 8.46 -14.88 -16.47
CA SER A 151 9.92 -14.94 -16.39
C SER A 151 10.54 -13.56 -16.72
N ALA A 152 11.70 -13.27 -16.14
CA ALA A 152 12.41 -11.99 -16.33
C ALA A 152 12.57 -11.60 -17.82
N ARG A 153 12.70 -12.56 -18.74
CA ARG A 153 12.74 -12.29 -20.19
C ARG A 153 11.44 -11.73 -20.76
N LYS A 154 10.27 -12.17 -20.27
CA LYS A 154 8.97 -11.66 -20.72
C LYS A 154 8.68 -10.26 -20.15
N LEU A 155 9.18 -9.97 -18.95
CA LEU A 155 9.13 -8.63 -18.35
C LEU A 155 9.94 -7.60 -19.15
N VAL A 156 11.15 -7.96 -19.58
CA VAL A 156 11.98 -7.09 -20.45
C VAL A 156 11.31 -6.89 -21.82
N ALA A 157 10.70 -7.93 -22.39
CA ALA A 157 9.97 -7.81 -23.66
C ALA A 157 8.73 -6.89 -23.55
N CYS A 158 7.99 -6.94 -22.44
CA CYS A 158 6.87 -6.02 -22.19
C CYS A 158 7.30 -4.58 -21.86
N SER A 159 8.52 -4.37 -21.36
CA SER A 159 9.05 -3.02 -21.12
C SER A 159 9.57 -2.34 -22.38
N LEU A 160 9.84 -3.11 -23.44
CA LEU A 160 10.40 -2.60 -24.70
C LEU A 160 9.31 -2.25 -25.74
N LEU A 161 8.05 -2.50 -25.42
CA LEU A 161 6.87 -2.40 -26.28
C LEU A 161 5.97 -1.28 -25.75
#